data_AF-A0A9D8T5N1-F1
#
_entry.id   AF-A0A9D8T5N1-F1
#
_cell.length_a   1.000
_cell.length_b   1.000
_cell.length_c   1.000
_cell.angle_alpha   90.00
_cell.angle_beta   90.00
_cell.angle_gamma   90.00
#
_symmetry.space_group_name_H-M   'P 1'
#
loop_
_entity.id
_entity.type
_entity.pdbx_description
1 polymer ?
#
loop_
_entity_poly.entity_id
_entity_poly.type
_entity_poly.pdbx_seq_one_letter_code
_entity_poly.pdbx_strand_id
1 'polypeptide(L)'
;MKMLKRILPILLVACLASCTSYKSVPYMQNVDAVTLEQKPLYDAKIMPKDLLTITVNCTDPEVAAPFNLTVQTMAGATLASMYTTTQASLMSYLVDNEGSIDFPVLGRLKVGGLTKTEAENMIREGLKPYINEVPIVTVRMANYKISVLGEVARPGTFTVSNEKVNIFEALALAGDMTVWGVRNDVKLIREDANGERMVVSLNLNDANIINSDYYYLQQNDVVYVTPNKVKARNSDIGSATSLWFTAGSMLVSIASLLVNILM
;
A
#
# COMPACT_ATOMS: atom_id res chain seq x y z
N MET A 1 -52.96 28.37 8.19
CA MET A 1 -52.32 28.93 6.97
C MET A 1 -51.15 29.90 7.22
N LYS A 2 -51.13 30.73 8.28
CA LYS A 2 -50.01 31.67 8.55
C LYS A 2 -48.69 31.00 8.99
N MET A 3 -48.76 29.87 9.70
CA MET A 3 -47.56 29.12 10.13
C MET A 3 -46.86 28.36 8.99
N LEU A 4 -47.63 27.80 8.04
CA LEU A 4 -47.09 27.09 6.88
C LEU A 4 -46.27 28.01 5.95
N LYS A 5 -46.71 29.27 5.79
CA LYS A 5 -45.98 30.29 5.02
C LYS A 5 -44.66 30.74 5.68
N ARG A 6 -44.50 30.54 7.00
CA ARG A 6 -43.25 30.84 7.72
C ARG A 6 -42.26 29.66 7.73
N ILE A 7 -42.75 28.43 7.62
CA ILE A 7 -41.91 27.21 7.59
C ILE A 7 -41.33 26.95 6.20
N LEU A 8 -42.08 27.27 5.13
CA LEU A 8 -41.66 27.07 3.74
C LEU A 8 -40.30 27.70 3.37
N PRO A 9 -39.98 28.96 3.73
CA PRO A 9 -38.66 29.54 3.42
C PRO A 9 -37.53 28.90 4.24
N ILE A 10 -37.79 28.44 5.47
CA ILE A 10 -36.78 27.76 6.30
C ILE A 10 -36.45 26.38 5.72
N LEU A 11 -37.47 25.66 5.24
CA LEU A 11 -37.30 24.39 4.55
C LEU A 11 -36.53 24.56 3.23
N LEU A 12 -36.80 25.63 2.48
CA LEU A 12 -36.10 25.95 1.22
C LEU A 12 -34.62 26.29 1.44
N VAL A 13 -34.30 27.06 2.48
CA VAL A 13 -32.90 27.36 2.85
C VAL A 13 -32.18 26.11 3.37
N ALA A 14 -32.88 25.22 4.09
CA ALA A 14 -32.31 23.94 4.53
C ALA A 14 -32.00 22.99 3.34
N CYS A 15 -32.79 23.03 2.26
CA CYS A 15 -32.53 22.23 1.06
C CYS A 15 -31.26 22.65 0.31
N LEU A 16 -30.90 23.95 0.32
CA LEU A 16 -29.75 24.49 -0.43
C LEU A 16 -28.38 24.16 0.21
N ALA A 17 -28.34 23.72 1.48
CA ALA A 17 -27.08 23.38 2.17
C ALA A 17 -26.55 21.96 1.85
N SER A 18 -27.22 21.19 0.99
CA SER A 18 -27.01 19.74 0.90
C SER A 18 -26.07 19.25 -0.22
N CYS A 19 -25.52 20.13 -1.07
CA CYS A 19 -24.75 19.70 -2.26
C CYS A 19 -23.23 19.88 -2.12
N THR A 20 -22.60 19.36 -1.05
CA THR A 20 -21.13 19.38 -0.91
C THR A 20 -20.45 18.06 -1.33
N SER A 21 -21.23 17.05 -1.75
CA SER A 21 -20.75 15.66 -1.88
C SER A 21 -19.77 15.39 -3.03
N TYR A 22 -19.84 16.12 -4.16
CA TYR A 22 -18.97 15.86 -5.31
C TYR A 22 -17.56 16.42 -5.12
N LYS A 23 -17.42 17.57 -4.42
CA LYS A 23 -16.17 18.31 -4.32
C LYS A 23 -15.05 17.52 -3.63
N SER A 24 -15.33 16.48 -2.84
CA SER A 24 -14.31 15.68 -2.16
C SER A 24 -13.91 14.38 -2.89
N VAL A 25 -14.53 14.07 -4.03
CA VAL A 25 -14.32 12.80 -4.75
C VAL A 25 -13.18 12.84 -5.78
N PRO A 26 -12.97 13.92 -6.56
CA PRO A 26 -11.85 13.96 -7.49
C PRO A 26 -10.49 14.02 -6.77
N TYR A 27 -9.51 13.29 -7.31
CA TYR A 27 -8.09 13.44 -6.94
C TYR A 27 -7.52 14.74 -7.51
N MET A 28 -6.40 15.21 -6.95
CA MET A 28 -5.53 16.25 -7.53
C MET A 28 -6.29 17.47 -8.09
N GLN A 29 -7.00 18.22 -7.24
CA GLN A 29 -7.91 19.27 -7.68
C GLN A 29 -7.23 20.60 -8.05
N ASN A 30 -5.98 20.78 -7.64
CA ASN A 30 -5.21 22.03 -7.73
C ASN A 30 -3.88 21.84 -8.49
N VAL A 31 -3.87 21.02 -9.54
CA VAL A 31 -2.65 20.71 -10.33
C VAL A 31 -1.98 21.97 -10.87
N ASP A 32 -2.77 22.95 -11.35
CA ASP A 32 -2.24 24.19 -11.95
C ASP A 32 -1.43 25.06 -10.98
N ALA A 33 -1.60 24.85 -9.67
CA ALA A 33 -0.90 25.60 -8.62
C ALA A 33 0.37 24.89 -8.11
N VAL A 34 0.63 23.65 -8.55
CA VAL A 34 1.74 22.83 -8.04
C VAL A 34 2.96 23.00 -8.92
N THR A 35 4.06 23.47 -8.32
CA THR A 35 5.38 23.43 -8.94
C THR A 35 6.05 22.09 -8.62
N LEU A 36 6.58 21.42 -9.63
CA LEU A 36 7.31 20.16 -9.44
C LEU A 36 8.68 20.43 -8.82
N GLU A 37 8.94 19.86 -7.65
CA GLU A 37 10.27 19.91 -7.06
C GLU A 37 11.19 18.89 -7.75
N GLN A 38 12.42 19.29 -8.09
CA GLN A 38 13.45 18.35 -8.52
C GLN A 38 13.93 17.54 -7.33
N LYS A 39 13.27 16.41 -7.07
CA LYS A 39 13.74 15.42 -6.09
C LYS A 39 14.70 14.42 -6.74
N PRO A 40 15.70 13.91 -6.00
CA PRO A 40 16.51 12.79 -6.45
C PRO A 40 15.62 11.58 -6.72
N LEU A 41 16.08 10.68 -7.58
CA LEU A 41 15.38 9.43 -7.86
C LEU A 41 15.16 8.67 -6.53
N TYR A 42 13.94 8.16 -6.35
CA TYR A 42 13.62 7.31 -5.21
C TYR A 42 14.50 6.05 -5.26
N ASP A 43 15.21 5.79 -4.17
CA ASP A 43 16.01 4.58 -3.99
C ASP A 43 15.59 3.89 -2.69
N ALA A 44 15.18 2.64 -2.81
CA ALA A 44 14.66 1.85 -1.69
C ALA A 44 15.82 1.41 -0.80
N LYS A 45 15.71 1.69 0.50
CA LYS A 45 16.68 1.26 1.50
C LYS A 45 16.30 -0.11 2.06
N ILE A 46 17.31 -0.93 2.31
CA ILE A 46 17.16 -2.23 2.94
C ILE A 46 16.81 -2.03 4.41
N MET A 47 15.75 -2.67 4.89
CA MET A 47 15.30 -2.63 6.27
C MET A 47 15.45 -3.99 6.96
N PRO A 48 15.49 -4.02 8.31
CA PRO A 48 15.33 -5.25 9.06
C PRO A 48 14.08 -6.02 8.58
N LYS A 49 14.19 -7.35 8.53
CA LYS A 49 13.15 -8.28 8.06
C LYS A 49 12.85 -8.28 6.55
N ASP A 50 13.58 -7.51 5.76
CA ASP A 50 13.52 -7.65 4.30
C ASP A 50 14.12 -9.00 3.87
N LEU A 51 13.57 -9.55 2.78
CA LEU A 51 14.18 -10.67 2.09
C LEU A 51 14.95 -10.17 0.88
N LEU A 52 16.23 -10.49 0.81
CA LEU A 52 17.09 -10.13 -0.30
C LEU A 52 17.48 -11.37 -1.10
N THR A 53 17.47 -11.30 -2.41
CA THR A 53 18.13 -12.26 -3.28
C THR A 53 19.41 -11.62 -3.77
N ILE A 54 20.54 -12.27 -3.48
CA ILE A 54 21.86 -11.81 -3.90
C ILE A 54 22.44 -12.85 -4.83
N THR A 55 22.85 -12.42 -6.02
CA THR A 55 23.52 -13.28 -6.99
C THR A 55 24.86 -12.68 -7.35
N VAL A 56 25.88 -13.52 -7.35
CA VAL A 56 27.24 -13.20 -7.80
C VAL A 56 27.47 -13.97 -9.09
N ASN A 57 27.82 -13.26 -10.15
CA ASN A 57 28.19 -13.85 -11.44
C ASN A 57 29.60 -13.39 -11.84
N CYS A 58 30.38 -14.30 -12.38
CA CYS A 58 31.69 -14.06 -12.97
C CYS A 58 31.84 -14.88 -14.26
N THR A 59 32.91 -14.66 -15.01
CA THR A 59 33.23 -15.36 -16.27
C THR A 59 33.34 -16.87 -16.07
N ASP A 60 33.88 -17.31 -14.94
CA ASP A 60 33.91 -18.71 -14.51
C ASP A 60 32.84 -18.97 -13.43
N PRO A 61 31.74 -19.66 -13.76
CA PRO A 61 30.67 -19.94 -12.79
C PRO A 61 31.12 -20.78 -11.58
N GLU A 62 32.17 -21.59 -11.69
CA GLU A 62 32.64 -22.43 -10.58
C GLU A 62 33.27 -21.58 -9.47
N VAL A 63 33.88 -20.45 -9.82
CA VAL A 63 34.43 -19.49 -8.87
C VAL A 63 33.31 -18.73 -8.14
N ALA A 64 32.20 -18.42 -8.82
CA ALA A 64 31.04 -17.77 -8.19
C ALA A 64 30.20 -18.70 -7.32
N ALA A 65 30.21 -20.02 -7.58
CA ALA A 65 29.32 -20.98 -6.96
C ALA A 65 29.30 -20.94 -5.42
N PRO A 66 30.46 -20.81 -4.71
CA PRO A 66 30.48 -20.74 -3.25
C PRO A 66 29.80 -19.50 -2.65
N PHE A 67 29.61 -18.43 -3.44
CA PHE A 67 29.03 -17.16 -2.99
C PHE A 67 27.51 -17.08 -3.22
N ASN A 68 26.96 -18.02 -3.98
CA ASN A 68 25.53 -18.07 -4.27
C ASN A 68 24.83 -19.05 -3.32
N LEU A 69 23.91 -18.54 -2.50
CA LEU A 69 23.09 -19.35 -1.61
C LEU A 69 22.05 -20.12 -2.44
N THR A 70 22.33 -21.39 -2.68
CA THR A 70 21.43 -22.30 -3.41
C THR A 70 20.93 -23.41 -2.48
N VAL A 71 19.68 -23.81 -2.68
CA VAL A 71 19.12 -25.00 -2.01
C VAL A 71 18.72 -26.00 -3.08
N GLN A 72 19.21 -27.22 -2.95
CA GLN A 72 18.68 -28.35 -3.72
C GLN A 72 17.37 -28.79 -3.06
N THR A 73 16.25 -28.31 -3.57
CA THR A 73 14.94 -28.81 -3.13
C THR A 73 14.74 -30.24 -3.63
N MET A 74 14.07 -31.10 -2.86
CA MET A 74 13.80 -32.48 -3.29
C MET A 74 13.01 -32.56 -4.61
N ALA A 75 12.15 -31.56 -4.89
CA ALA A 75 11.47 -31.41 -6.17
C ALA A 75 12.46 -31.15 -7.33
N GLY A 76 13.48 -30.32 -7.08
CA GLY A 76 14.64 -30.15 -7.95
C GLY A 76 15.43 -31.45 -8.10
N ALA A 77 15.71 -32.18 -7.01
CA ALA A 77 16.44 -33.46 -7.09
C ALA A 77 15.70 -34.54 -7.91
N THR A 78 14.36 -34.62 -7.82
CA THR A 78 13.55 -35.53 -8.66
C THR A 78 13.50 -35.09 -10.13
N LEU A 79 13.46 -33.78 -10.40
CA LEU A 79 13.59 -33.27 -11.78
C LEU A 79 15.00 -33.47 -12.33
N ALA A 80 16.06 -33.43 -11.51
CA ALA A 80 17.46 -33.59 -11.92
C ALA A 80 17.73 -35.02 -12.38
N SER A 81 16.97 -35.96 -11.84
CA SER A 81 16.98 -37.37 -12.25
C SER A 81 16.24 -37.63 -13.58
N MET A 82 15.32 -36.73 -14.00
CA MET A 82 14.54 -36.86 -15.25
C MET A 82 14.96 -35.87 -16.36
N TYR A 83 15.55 -34.74 -16.01
CA TYR A 83 15.98 -33.68 -16.91
C TYR A 83 17.39 -33.23 -16.53
N THR A 84 18.29 -33.13 -17.51
CA THR A 84 19.70 -32.69 -17.36
C THR A 84 19.87 -31.25 -16.88
N THR A 85 18.77 -30.50 -16.69
CA THR A 85 18.79 -29.10 -16.28
C THR A 85 17.81 -28.88 -15.11
N THR A 86 18.33 -28.89 -13.90
CA THR A 86 17.60 -28.33 -12.74
C THR A 86 18.22 -27.03 -12.32
N GLN A 87 17.47 -25.96 -12.49
CA GLN A 87 17.81 -24.69 -11.88
C GLN A 87 17.69 -24.83 -10.36
N ALA A 88 18.82 -24.72 -9.67
CA ALA A 88 18.82 -24.51 -8.25
C ALA A 88 18.03 -23.23 -7.95
N SER A 89 17.04 -23.31 -7.06
CA SER A 89 16.32 -22.13 -6.60
C SER A 89 17.26 -21.33 -5.69
N LEU A 90 17.51 -20.07 -6.06
CA LEU A 90 18.24 -19.12 -5.23
C LEU A 90 17.45 -18.89 -3.93
N MET A 91 18.12 -19.02 -2.79
CA MET A 91 17.53 -18.74 -1.49
C MET A 91 17.67 -17.26 -1.17
N SER A 92 16.68 -16.71 -0.47
CA SER A 92 16.71 -15.32 -0.01
C SER A 92 17.37 -15.20 1.37
N TYR A 93 18.12 -14.13 1.56
CA TYR A 93 18.69 -13.70 2.83
C TYR A 93 17.65 -12.91 3.61
N LEU A 94 17.37 -13.31 4.84
CA LEU A 94 16.57 -12.53 5.77
C LEU A 94 17.47 -11.53 6.49
N VAL A 95 17.20 -10.24 6.33
CA VAL A 95 17.88 -9.20 7.09
C VAL A 95 17.43 -9.28 8.55
N ASP A 96 18.39 -9.44 9.47
CA ASP A 96 18.08 -9.54 10.88
C ASP A 96 17.72 -8.19 11.53
N ASN A 97 17.42 -8.19 12.84
CA ASN A 97 17.08 -6.98 13.59
C ASN A 97 18.24 -5.98 13.66
N GLU A 98 19.47 -6.46 13.54
CA GLU A 98 20.66 -5.62 13.48
C GLU A 98 20.94 -5.17 12.04
N GLY A 99 20.03 -5.36 11.08
CA GLY A 99 20.26 -4.97 9.70
C GLY A 99 21.39 -5.74 9.03
N SER A 100 21.69 -6.96 9.47
CA SER A 100 22.78 -7.77 8.92
C SER A 100 22.26 -9.03 8.24
N ILE A 101 23.09 -9.60 7.35
CA ILE A 101 22.87 -10.89 6.70
C ILE A 101 24.11 -11.75 6.86
N ASP A 102 23.94 -13.08 6.89
CA ASP A 102 25.04 -14.03 6.84
C ASP A 102 25.30 -14.43 5.39
N PHE A 103 26.34 -13.84 4.79
CA PHE A 103 26.72 -14.06 3.41
C PHE A 103 27.79 -15.17 3.31
N PRO A 104 27.70 -16.10 2.35
CA PRO A 104 28.70 -17.17 2.20
C PRO A 104 30.09 -16.61 2.01
N VAL A 105 31.09 -17.23 2.67
CA VAL A 105 32.51 -16.84 2.64
C VAL A 105 32.82 -15.49 3.32
N LEU A 106 32.08 -14.42 3.02
CA LEU A 106 32.29 -13.09 3.61
C LEU A 106 31.76 -12.96 5.05
N GLY A 107 30.91 -13.89 5.48
CA GLY A 107 30.33 -13.90 6.81
C GLY A 107 29.27 -12.81 7.00
N ARG A 108 29.22 -12.23 8.20
CA ARG A 108 28.18 -11.27 8.59
C ARG A 108 28.42 -9.91 7.93
N LEU A 109 27.45 -9.46 7.12
CA LEU A 109 27.49 -8.18 6.41
C LEU A 109 26.36 -7.26 6.88
N LYS A 110 26.68 -6.00 7.20
CA LYS A 110 25.70 -4.97 7.59
C LYS A 110 25.13 -4.31 6.34
N VAL A 111 23.88 -4.65 6.01
CA VAL A 111 23.18 -4.17 4.79
C VAL A 111 22.02 -3.23 5.10
N GLY A 112 21.55 -3.18 6.34
CA GLY A 112 20.44 -2.33 6.77
C GLY A 112 20.78 -0.84 6.66
N GLY A 113 19.86 -0.08 6.09
CA GLY A 113 20.01 1.35 5.82
C GLY A 113 20.69 1.68 4.48
N LEU A 114 21.33 0.69 3.84
CA LEU A 114 21.94 0.84 2.53
C LEU A 114 20.91 0.75 1.41
N THR A 115 21.22 1.39 0.28
CA THR A 115 20.53 1.10 -0.98
C THR A 115 21.06 -0.18 -1.61
N LYS A 116 20.34 -0.71 -2.61
CA LYS A 116 20.78 -1.91 -3.35
C LYS A 116 22.16 -1.71 -3.95
N THR A 117 22.38 -0.56 -4.58
CA THR A 117 23.64 -0.20 -5.22
C THR A 117 24.77 -0.14 -4.20
N GLU A 118 24.52 0.43 -3.02
CA GLU A 118 25.50 0.49 -1.93
C GLU A 118 25.85 -0.91 -1.41
N ALA A 119 24.84 -1.77 -1.21
CA ALA A 119 25.05 -3.16 -0.80
C ALA A 119 25.79 -3.98 -1.86
N GLU A 120 25.46 -3.81 -3.15
CA GLU A 120 26.17 -4.45 -4.27
C GLU A 120 27.64 -4.04 -4.30
N ASN A 121 27.94 -2.75 -4.10
CA ASN A 121 29.30 -2.23 -4.04
C ASN A 121 30.05 -2.81 -2.86
N MET A 122 29.45 -2.84 -1.67
CA MET A 122 30.05 -3.43 -0.47
C MET A 122 30.44 -4.89 -0.68
N ILE A 123 29.53 -5.70 -1.24
CA ILE A 123 29.79 -7.12 -1.51
C ILE A 123 30.86 -7.27 -2.58
N ARG A 124 30.79 -6.50 -3.66
CA ARG A 124 31.78 -6.54 -4.75
C ARG A 124 33.20 -6.23 -4.25
N GLU A 125 33.34 -5.24 -3.38
CA GLU A 125 34.62 -4.92 -2.74
C GLU A 125 35.11 -6.05 -1.83
N GLY A 126 34.23 -6.67 -1.06
CA GLY A 126 34.55 -7.83 -0.21
C GLY A 126 34.97 -9.08 -1.00
N LEU A 127 34.54 -9.22 -2.25
CA LEU A 127 34.86 -10.37 -3.12
C LEU A 127 36.20 -10.25 -3.84
N LYS A 128 36.82 -9.07 -3.89
CA LYS A 128 38.11 -8.85 -4.58
C LYS A 128 39.24 -9.81 -4.19
N PRO A 129 39.39 -10.24 -2.92
CA PRO A 129 40.45 -11.20 -2.55
C PRO A 129 40.20 -12.62 -3.06
N TYR A 130 38.97 -12.94 -3.47
CA TYR A 130 38.56 -14.30 -3.80
C TYR A 130 38.30 -14.52 -5.30
N ILE A 131 38.00 -13.45 -6.03
CA ILE A 131 37.71 -13.49 -7.48
C ILE A 131 38.75 -12.62 -8.19
N ASN A 132 39.47 -13.20 -9.14
CA ASN A 132 40.56 -12.53 -9.88
C ASN A 132 40.06 -11.49 -10.90
N GLU A 133 38.76 -11.24 -10.95
CA GLU A 133 38.10 -10.28 -11.82
C GLU A 133 37.02 -9.52 -11.05
N VAL A 134 36.38 -8.53 -11.68
CA VAL A 134 35.30 -7.77 -11.07
C VAL A 134 33.98 -8.52 -11.25
N PRO A 135 33.41 -9.13 -10.19
CA PRO A 135 32.16 -9.87 -10.33
C PRO A 135 30.95 -8.94 -10.51
N ILE A 136 29.95 -9.45 -11.22
CA ILE A 136 28.62 -8.85 -11.30
C ILE A 136 27.82 -9.31 -10.09
N VAL A 137 27.68 -8.43 -9.11
CA VAL A 137 26.82 -8.62 -7.94
C VAL A 137 25.48 -7.96 -8.22
N THR A 138 24.38 -8.68 -7.97
CA THR A 138 23.02 -8.16 -8.09
C THR A 138 22.28 -8.39 -6.78
N VAL A 139 21.75 -7.32 -6.18
CA VAL A 139 20.94 -7.37 -4.96
C VAL A 139 19.50 -6.98 -5.29
N ARG A 140 18.56 -7.89 -5.03
CA ARG A 140 17.11 -7.67 -5.25
C ARG A 140 16.33 -7.91 -3.96
N MET A 141 15.27 -7.15 -3.74
CA MET A 141 14.28 -7.42 -2.69
C MET A 141 13.33 -8.50 -3.22
N ALA A 142 13.35 -9.67 -2.59
CA ALA A 142 12.60 -10.84 -3.06
C ALA A 142 11.08 -10.70 -2.85
N ASN A 143 10.65 -9.87 -1.90
CA ASN A 143 9.26 -9.82 -1.43
C ASN A 143 8.75 -8.39 -1.14
N TYR A 144 9.13 -7.41 -1.96
CA TYR A 144 8.63 -6.05 -1.80
C TYR A 144 7.10 -6.04 -1.89
N LYS A 145 6.43 -5.74 -0.78
CA LYS A 145 4.97 -5.80 -0.69
C LYS A 145 4.42 -4.56 0.01
N ILE A 146 3.23 -4.17 -0.39
CA ILE A 146 2.44 -3.12 0.24
C ILE A 146 1.05 -3.67 0.56
N SER A 147 0.37 -3.11 1.55
CA SER A 147 -1.01 -3.50 1.87
C SER A 147 -1.94 -2.32 1.70
N VAL A 148 -3.09 -2.54 1.08
CA VAL A 148 -4.14 -1.53 0.94
C VAL A 148 -5.41 -2.06 1.58
N LEU A 149 -5.95 -1.31 2.54
CA LEU A 149 -7.07 -1.72 3.39
C LEU A 149 -8.16 -0.65 3.40
N GLY A 150 -9.36 -1.05 3.81
CA GLY A 150 -10.48 -0.14 4.01
C GLY A 150 -11.35 0.03 2.76
N GLU A 151 -11.81 1.25 2.51
CA GLU A 151 -12.82 1.57 1.49
C GLU A 151 -12.21 1.69 0.08
N VAL A 152 -11.73 0.54 -0.41
CA VAL A 152 -11.21 0.30 -1.77
C VAL A 152 -11.94 -0.89 -2.40
N ALA A 153 -11.87 -1.07 -3.71
CA ALA A 153 -12.59 -2.15 -4.38
C ALA A 153 -12.08 -3.55 -3.99
N ARG A 154 -10.77 -3.70 -3.81
CA ARG A 154 -10.10 -4.98 -3.50
C ARG A 154 -9.04 -4.78 -2.42
N PRO A 155 -9.42 -4.74 -1.13
CA PRO A 155 -8.45 -4.67 -0.05
C PRO A 155 -7.58 -5.93 -0.01
N GLY A 156 -6.30 -5.79 0.28
CA GLY A 156 -5.35 -6.89 0.34
C GLY A 156 -3.89 -6.46 0.37
N THR A 157 -2.99 -7.45 0.35
CA THR A 157 -1.55 -7.25 0.23
C THR A 157 -1.11 -7.54 -1.21
N PHE A 158 -0.29 -6.66 -1.77
CA PHE A 158 0.17 -6.70 -3.15
C PHE A 158 1.70 -6.75 -3.19
N THR A 159 2.24 -7.64 -4.01
CA THR A 159 3.69 -7.72 -4.26
C THR A 159 4.04 -6.82 -5.44
N VAL A 160 5.10 -6.03 -5.32
CA VAL A 160 5.57 -5.07 -6.31
C VAL A 160 6.91 -5.54 -6.85
N SER A 161 6.98 -5.80 -8.16
CA SER A 161 8.19 -6.37 -8.77
C SER A 161 9.35 -5.37 -8.94
N ASN A 162 9.04 -4.08 -9.04
CA ASN A 162 10.03 -3.05 -9.39
C ASN A 162 10.53 -2.25 -8.16
N GLU A 163 10.21 -2.71 -6.94
CA GLU A 163 10.76 -2.15 -5.67
C GLU A 163 10.49 -0.64 -5.52
N LYS A 164 9.50 -0.17 -6.27
CA LYS A 164 9.05 1.20 -6.38
C LYS A 164 7.55 1.15 -6.68
N VAL A 165 6.78 1.78 -5.82
CA VAL A 165 5.35 1.96 -5.99
C VAL A 165 4.95 3.27 -5.32
N ASN A 166 4.13 4.07 -5.99
CA ASN A 166 3.54 5.26 -5.39
C ASN A 166 2.13 4.99 -4.85
N ILE A 167 1.60 5.94 -4.09
CA ILE A 167 0.29 5.84 -3.46
C ILE A 167 -0.83 5.58 -4.48
N PHE A 168 -0.79 6.18 -5.67
CA PHE A 168 -1.80 5.99 -6.70
C PHE A 168 -1.70 4.62 -7.38
N GLU A 169 -0.48 4.13 -7.63
CA GLU A 169 -0.25 2.77 -8.14
C GLU A 169 -0.75 1.72 -7.14
N ALA A 170 -0.50 1.92 -5.84
CA ALA A 170 -1.03 1.06 -4.79
C ALA A 170 -2.56 1.02 -4.79
N LEU A 171 -3.21 2.18 -4.89
CA LEU A 171 -4.67 2.26 -5.01
C LEU A 171 -5.16 1.58 -6.30
N ALA A 172 -4.47 1.76 -7.42
CA ALA A 172 -4.82 1.10 -8.68
C ALA A 172 -4.73 -0.43 -8.57
N LEU A 173 -3.72 -0.98 -7.89
CA LEU A 173 -3.61 -2.41 -7.59
C LEU A 173 -4.81 -2.92 -6.76
N ALA A 174 -5.31 -2.09 -5.83
CA ALA A 174 -6.49 -2.36 -5.03
C ALA A 174 -7.83 -2.07 -5.75
N GLY A 175 -7.81 -1.77 -7.05
CA GLY A 175 -9.02 -1.46 -7.83
C GLY A 175 -9.63 -0.09 -7.52
N ASP A 176 -8.80 0.85 -7.07
CA ASP A 176 -9.12 2.22 -6.67
C ASP A 176 -10.01 2.35 -5.41
N MET A 177 -10.05 3.56 -4.85
CA MET A 177 -10.94 3.93 -3.75
C MET A 177 -12.38 3.99 -4.24
N THR A 178 -13.32 3.48 -3.44
CA THR A 178 -14.73 3.64 -3.79
C THR A 178 -15.16 5.11 -3.64
N VAL A 179 -16.36 5.45 -4.12
CA VAL A 179 -16.96 6.79 -3.90
C VAL A 179 -17.18 7.12 -2.42
N TRP A 180 -17.17 6.11 -1.54
CA TRP A 180 -17.30 6.28 -0.10
C TRP A 180 -15.97 6.55 0.60
N GLY A 181 -14.82 6.35 -0.08
CA GLY A 181 -13.50 6.59 0.51
C GLY A 181 -13.20 8.07 0.74
N VAL A 182 -12.70 8.40 1.93
CA VAL A 182 -12.28 9.75 2.31
C VAL A 182 -10.88 10.02 1.75
N ARG A 183 -10.81 10.89 0.73
CA ARG A 183 -9.59 11.15 -0.04
C ARG A 183 -8.63 12.16 0.60
N ASN A 184 -9.12 12.98 1.53
CA ASN A 184 -8.30 13.94 2.26
C ASN A 184 -7.71 13.41 3.59
N ASP A 185 -8.00 12.16 3.97
CA ASP A 185 -7.49 11.49 5.17
C ASP A 185 -7.21 10.00 4.90
N VAL A 186 -6.39 9.75 3.88
CA VAL A 186 -5.85 8.40 3.63
C VAL A 186 -4.66 8.18 4.56
N LYS A 187 -4.69 7.11 5.35
CA LYS A 187 -3.67 6.87 6.37
C LYS A 187 -2.58 5.97 5.80
N LEU A 188 -1.34 6.42 5.86
CA LEU A 188 -0.16 5.61 5.64
C LEU A 188 0.39 5.17 7.00
N ILE A 189 0.49 3.86 7.21
CA ILE A 189 1.19 3.29 8.36
C ILE A 189 2.52 2.77 7.84
N ARG A 190 3.61 3.33 8.38
CA ARG A 190 4.99 3.02 7.99
C ARG A 190 5.79 2.64 9.22
N GLU A 191 6.65 1.64 9.07
CA GLU A 191 7.63 1.25 10.09
C GLU A 191 9.01 1.75 9.64
N ASP A 192 9.75 2.38 10.54
CA ASP A 192 11.10 2.84 10.24
C ASP A 192 12.14 1.71 10.44
N ALA A 193 13.41 2.00 10.17
CA ALA A 193 14.49 1.03 10.35
C ALA A 193 14.73 0.60 11.82
N ASN A 194 14.19 1.34 12.80
CA ASN A 194 14.27 1.02 14.23
C ASN A 194 13.07 0.19 14.71
N GLY A 195 12.07 -0.05 13.84
CA GLY A 195 10.83 -0.73 14.18
C GLY A 195 9.76 0.21 14.78
N GLU A 196 9.99 1.53 14.77
CA GLU A 196 8.98 2.49 15.21
C GLU A 196 7.93 2.70 14.13
N ARG A 197 6.66 2.59 14.52
CA ARG A 197 5.53 2.79 13.61
C ARG A 197 5.03 4.21 13.68
N MET A 198 4.89 4.82 12.51
CA MET A 198 4.29 6.13 12.32
C MET A 198 3.02 6.02 11.48
N VAL A 199 2.06 6.90 11.76
CA VAL A 199 0.84 7.05 10.98
C VAL A 199 0.80 8.45 10.39
N VAL A 200 0.75 8.54 9.06
CA VAL A 200 0.71 9.80 8.31
C VAL A 200 -0.62 9.92 7.59
N SER A 201 -1.32 11.03 7.79
CA SER A 201 -2.51 11.34 7.00
C SER A 201 -2.11 12.03 5.69
N LEU A 202 -2.55 11.46 4.57
CA LEU A 202 -2.30 11.93 3.22
C LEU A 202 -3.58 12.51 2.63
N ASN A 203 -3.46 13.69 2.03
CA ASN A 203 -4.55 14.32 1.28
C ASN A 203 -4.35 14.10 -0.23
N LEU A 204 -5.11 13.16 -0.79
CA LEU A 204 -5.08 12.82 -2.22
C LEU A 204 -5.94 13.76 -3.09
N ASN A 205 -6.75 14.63 -2.47
CA ASN A 205 -7.41 15.70 -3.20
C ASN A 205 -6.41 16.81 -3.56
N ASP A 206 -5.33 16.97 -2.79
CA ASP A 206 -4.28 17.96 -3.06
C ASP A 206 -3.25 17.39 -4.04
N ALA A 207 -3.07 18.07 -5.17
CA ALA A 207 -2.09 17.70 -6.18
C ALA A 207 -0.65 17.78 -5.65
N ASN A 208 -0.38 18.55 -4.59
CA ASN A 208 0.96 18.66 -3.99
C ASN A 208 1.42 17.35 -3.33
N ILE A 209 0.56 16.32 -3.22
CA ILE A 209 0.94 14.98 -2.80
C ILE A 209 2.12 14.41 -3.59
N ILE A 210 2.29 14.81 -4.85
CA ILE A 210 3.43 14.40 -5.70
C ILE A 210 4.79 14.86 -5.16
N ASN A 211 4.82 15.96 -4.41
CA ASN A 211 6.00 16.48 -3.75
C ASN A 211 6.12 15.98 -2.31
N SER A 212 5.21 15.12 -1.83
CA SER A 212 5.31 14.55 -0.49
C SER A 212 6.46 13.56 -0.38
N ASP A 213 7.16 13.54 0.76
CA ASP A 213 8.14 12.50 1.08
C ASP A 213 7.49 11.11 1.25
N TYR A 214 6.17 11.07 1.38
CA TYR A 214 5.35 9.85 1.51
C TYR A 214 4.65 9.47 0.20
N TYR A 215 4.98 10.12 -0.93
CA TYR A 215 4.41 9.80 -2.23
C TYR A 215 4.73 8.37 -2.67
N TYR A 216 6.00 7.98 -2.49
CA TYR A 216 6.46 6.61 -2.70
C TYR A 216 6.28 5.79 -1.43
N LEU A 217 5.71 4.60 -1.58
CA LEU A 217 5.55 3.64 -0.51
C LEU A 217 6.82 2.80 -0.37
N GLN A 218 7.11 2.46 0.88
CA GLN A 218 8.20 1.60 1.30
C GLN A 218 7.71 0.15 1.46
N GLN A 219 8.66 -0.77 1.59
CA GLN A 219 8.35 -2.17 1.87
C GLN A 219 7.54 -2.28 3.16
N ASN A 220 6.51 -3.13 3.14
CA ASN A 220 5.56 -3.37 4.23
C ASN A 220 4.66 -2.19 4.63
N ASP A 221 4.64 -1.08 3.87
CA ASP A 221 3.70 0.01 4.10
C ASP A 221 2.25 -0.48 4.04
N VAL A 222 1.41 0.10 4.91
CA VAL A 222 -0.04 -0.12 4.91
C VAL A 222 -0.74 1.19 4.60
N VAL A 223 -1.46 1.20 3.48
CA VAL A 223 -2.38 2.26 3.10
C VAL A 223 -3.77 1.89 3.59
N TYR A 224 -4.36 2.73 4.44
CA TYR A 224 -5.69 2.53 4.96
C TYR A 224 -6.62 3.67 4.53
N VAL A 225 -7.68 3.30 3.82
CA VAL A 225 -8.69 4.22 3.33
C VAL A 225 -9.90 4.20 4.26
N THR A 226 -10.19 5.33 4.89
CA THR A 226 -11.35 5.46 5.77
C THR A 226 -12.65 5.63 4.97
N PRO A 227 -13.75 4.96 5.37
CA PRO A 227 -15.07 5.21 4.77
C PRO A 227 -15.63 6.55 5.27
N ASN A 228 -16.45 7.19 4.44
CA ASN A 228 -17.12 8.43 4.81
C ASN A 228 -18.24 8.17 5.84
N LYS A 229 -18.69 9.26 6.49
CA LYS A 229 -19.71 9.21 7.55
C LYS A 229 -21.03 8.59 7.09
N VAL A 230 -21.38 8.68 5.81
CA VAL A 230 -22.62 8.12 5.27
C VAL A 230 -22.55 6.60 5.25
N LYS A 231 -21.44 6.05 4.76
CA LYS A 231 -21.20 4.59 4.75
C LYS A 231 -21.13 4.02 6.16
N ALA A 232 -20.41 4.70 7.07
CA ALA A 232 -20.31 4.30 8.47
C ALA A 232 -21.66 4.34 9.20
N ARG A 233 -22.47 5.38 8.98
CA ARG A 233 -23.82 5.46 9.56
C ARG A 233 -24.75 4.40 8.98
N ASN A 234 -24.66 4.11 7.69
CA ASN A 234 -25.48 3.07 7.07
C ASN A 234 -25.12 1.65 7.57
N SER A 235 -23.90 1.40 8.03
CA SER A 235 -23.58 0.15 8.74
C SER A 235 -24.16 0.09 10.16
N ASP A 236 -24.36 1.25 10.82
CA ASP A 236 -24.99 1.34 12.15
C ASP A 236 -26.53 1.33 12.10
N ILE A 237 -27.12 1.64 10.94
CA ILE A 237 -28.57 1.56 10.69
C ILE A 237 -28.94 0.08 10.56
N GLY A 238 -29.15 -0.57 11.71
CA GLY A 238 -29.76 -1.89 11.79
C GLY A 238 -31.24 -1.90 11.37
N SER A 239 -31.80 -3.09 11.20
CA SER A 239 -33.21 -3.37 10.85
C SER A 239 -34.26 -2.63 11.70
N ALA A 240 -33.88 -2.18 12.90
CA ALA A 240 -34.73 -1.35 13.76
C ALA A 240 -35.12 -0.01 13.12
N THR A 241 -34.25 0.62 12.31
CA THR A 241 -34.55 1.94 11.75
C THR A 241 -35.56 1.86 10.62
N SER A 242 -35.49 0.82 9.77
CA SER A 242 -36.54 0.57 8.77
C SER A 242 -37.88 0.23 9.42
N LEU A 243 -37.86 -0.49 10.55
CA LEU A 243 -39.07 -0.77 11.34
C LEU A 243 -39.75 0.52 11.85
N TRP A 244 -39.00 1.52 12.32
CA TRP A 244 -39.59 2.81 12.72
C TRP A 244 -40.18 3.59 11.55
N PHE A 245 -39.52 3.60 10.38
CA PHE A 245 -40.06 4.23 9.17
C PHE A 245 -41.33 3.51 8.67
N THR A 246 -41.38 2.18 8.69
CA THR A 246 -42.57 1.40 8.31
C THR A 246 -43.70 1.56 9.32
N ALA A 247 -43.41 1.57 10.63
CA ALA A 247 -44.41 1.81 11.66
C ALA A 247 -45.01 3.22 11.53
N GLY A 248 -44.18 4.23 11.27
CA GLY A 248 -44.62 5.59 11.01
C GLY A 248 -45.52 5.69 9.78
N SER A 249 -45.16 5.06 8.66
CA SER A 249 -45.98 5.08 7.43
C SER A 249 -47.30 4.33 7.56
N MET A 250 -47.32 3.24 8.35
CA MET A 250 -48.54 2.52 8.72
C MET A 250 -49.48 3.40 9.54
N LEU A 251 -48.98 4.10 10.56
CA LEU A 251 -49.79 4.99 11.39
C LEU A 251 -50.39 6.14 10.58
N VAL A 252 -49.61 6.73 9.67
CA VAL A 252 -50.10 7.78 8.76
C VAL A 252 -51.18 7.25 7.82
N SER A 253 -51.03 6.03 7.29
CA SER A 253 -52.06 5.40 6.44
C SER A 253 -53.35 5.11 7.21
N ILE A 254 -53.25 4.59 8.44
CA ILE A 254 -54.40 4.34 9.32
C ILE A 254 -55.12 5.66 9.63
N ALA A 255 -54.38 6.71 9.99
CA ALA A 255 -54.95 8.03 10.27
C ALA A 255 -55.65 8.61 9.03
N SER A 256 -55.05 8.48 7.84
CA SER A 256 -55.66 8.94 6.59
C SER A 256 -56.96 8.18 6.28
N LEU A 257 -56.99 6.87 6.53
CA LEU A 257 -58.20 6.05 6.34
C LEU A 257 -59.31 6.46 7.32
N LEU A 258 -58.97 6.67 8.59
CA LEU A 258 -59.93 7.12 9.60
C LEU A 258 -60.52 8.49 9.27
N VAL A 259 -59.70 9.44 8.80
CA VAL A 259 -60.18 10.75 8.36
C VAL A 259 -61.15 10.62 7.18
N ASN A 260 -60.87 9.73 6.22
CA ASN A 260 -61.72 9.52 5.04
C ASN A 260 -63.05 8.80 5.35
N ILE A 261 -63.10 8.02 6.44
CA ILE A 261 -64.33 7.32 6.88
C ILE A 261 -65.18 8.23 7.77
N LEU A 262 -64.56 9.16 8.51
CA LEU A 262 -65.24 10.02 9.49
C LEU A 262 -65.71 11.37 8.92
N MET A 263 -65.20 11.79 7.75
CA MET A 263 -65.71 12.92 6.96
C MET A 263 -66.70 12.44 5.90
#